data_AF-A0A2X0XGL1-F1
#
_entry.id   AF-A0A2X0XGL1-F1
#
_cell.length_a   1.000
_cell.length_b   1.000
_cell.length_c   1.000
_cell.angle_alpha   90.00
_cell.angle_beta   90.00
_cell.angle_gamma   90.00
#
_symmetry.space_group_name_H-M   'P 1'
#
loop_
_entity.id
_entity.type
_entity.pdbx_description
1 polymer ?
#
loop_
_entity_poly.entity_id
_entity_poly.type
_entity_poly.pdbx_seq_one_letter_code
_entity_poly.pdbx_strand_id
1 'polypeptide(L)'
;MNMTMRFFKENYYSRKELTEFLACCKQDLPQMKYIAFHLLALSGLCKGELFALTWADVDFDAAILKVNKAGGYSKHETFILRTQRCQNRAL
;
A
#
# COMPACT_ATOMS: atom_id res chain seq x y z
N MET A 1 -17.41 -23.28 32.85
CA MET A 1 -17.49 -22.40 31.66
C MET A 1 -16.08 -22.03 31.27
N ASN A 2 -15.55 -22.59 30.17
CA ASN A 2 -14.20 -22.29 29.69
C ASN A 2 -14.29 -21.15 28.69
N MET A 3 -13.92 -19.94 29.13
CA MET A 3 -13.84 -18.77 28.28
C MET A 3 -12.50 -18.79 27.56
N THR A 4 -12.49 -19.22 26.30
CA THR A 4 -11.31 -19.13 25.43
C THR A 4 -11.05 -17.66 25.11
N MET A 5 -10.09 -17.07 25.81
CA MET A 5 -9.46 -15.80 25.44
C MET A 5 -8.78 -15.98 24.08
N ARG A 6 -9.46 -15.59 23.00
CA ARG A 6 -8.81 -15.36 21.71
C ARG A 6 -7.92 -14.13 21.90
N PHE A 7 -6.62 -14.34 22.04
CA PHE A 7 -5.64 -13.28 21.83
C PHE A 7 -5.86 -12.77 20.40
N PHE A 8 -6.44 -11.57 20.26
CA PHE A 8 -6.52 -10.90 18.97
C PHE A 8 -5.10 -10.55 18.56
N LYS A 9 -4.49 -11.41 17.73
CA LYS A 9 -3.24 -11.07 17.07
C LYS A 9 -3.53 -9.84 16.22
N GLU A 10 -2.83 -8.74 16.50
CA GLU A 10 -3.03 -7.50 15.78
C GLU A 10 -2.64 -7.70 14.31
N ASN A 11 -3.49 -7.23 13.39
CA ASN A 11 -3.37 -7.50 11.96
C ASN A 11 -2.43 -6.49 11.27
N TYR A 12 -1.21 -6.36 11.78
CA TYR A 12 -0.18 -5.52 11.20
C TYR A 12 1.21 -6.10 11.49
N TYR A 13 2.19 -5.72 10.68
CA TYR A 13 3.58 -6.14 10.89
C TYR A 13 4.27 -5.24 11.90
N SER A 14 4.97 -5.83 12.86
CA SER A 14 5.99 -5.11 13.62
C SER A 14 7.13 -4.65 12.70
N ARG A 15 7.95 -3.70 13.16
CA ARG A 15 9.11 -3.21 12.39
C ARG A 15 10.04 -4.34 11.95
N LYS A 16 10.27 -5.33 12.82
CA LYS A 16 11.13 -6.49 12.52
C LYS A 16 10.52 -7.36 11.44
N GLU A 17 9.26 -7.77 11.60
CA GLU A 17 8.54 -8.60 10.62
C GLU A 17 8.43 -7.90 9.25
N LEU A 18 8.19 -6.58 9.23
CA LEU A 18 8.15 -5.81 7.98
C LEU A 18 9.51 -5.79 7.28
N THR A 19 10.58 -5.64 8.05
CA THR A 19 11.95 -5.63 7.50
C THR A 19 12.30 -6.99 6.89
N GLU A 20 11.96 -8.07 7.60
CA GLU A 20 12.14 -9.45 7.10
C GLU A 20 11.30 -9.70 5.85
N PHE A 21 10.03 -9.29 5.84
CA PHE A 21 9.15 -9.39 4.66
C PHE A 21 9.72 -8.67 3.44
N LEU A 22 10.21 -7.43 3.61
CA LEU A 22 10.80 -6.65 2.53
C LEU A 22 12.12 -7.27 2.04
N ALA A 23 12.90 -7.88 2.94
CA ALA A 23 14.11 -8.61 2.56
C ALA A 23 13.79 -9.84 1.69
N CYS A 24 12.77 -10.63 2.06
CA CYS A 24 12.30 -11.74 1.23
C CYS A 24 11.77 -11.24 -0.12
N CYS A 25 10.97 -10.16 -0.13
CA CYS A 25 10.49 -9.56 -1.38
C CYS A 25 11.63 -9.15 -2.31
N LYS A 26 12.73 -8.62 -1.76
CA LYS A 26 13.89 -8.20 -2.54
C LYS A 26 14.64 -9.38 -3.17
N GLN A 27 14.63 -10.54 -2.51
CA GLN A 27 15.31 -11.75 -2.98
C GLN A 27 14.47 -12.52 -4.01
N ASP A 28 13.17 -12.65 -3.75
CA ASP A 28 12.33 -13.61 -4.48
C ASP A 28 11.40 -12.97 -5.52
N LEU A 29 11.15 -11.65 -5.44
CA LEU A 29 10.23 -10.98 -6.36
C LEU A 29 10.94 -10.16 -7.43
N PRO A 30 10.33 -9.99 -8.61
CA PRO A 30 10.76 -8.99 -9.58
C PRO A 30 10.87 -7.60 -8.96
N GLN A 31 11.88 -6.83 -9.38
CA GLN A 31 12.20 -5.51 -8.85
C GLN A 31 10.97 -4.59 -8.75
N MET A 32 10.10 -4.59 -9.75
CA MET A 32 8.87 -3.78 -9.75
C MET A 32 7.92 -4.13 -8.59
N LYS A 33 7.78 -5.42 -8.26
CA LYS A 33 6.94 -5.84 -7.13
C LYS A 33 7.59 -5.49 -5.79
N TYR A 34 8.92 -5.64 -5.68
CA TYR A 34 9.65 -5.21 -4.49
C TYR A 34 9.48 -3.70 -4.26
N ILE A 35 9.67 -2.87 -5.30
CA ILE A 35 9.49 -1.42 -5.21
C ILE A 35 8.05 -1.07 -4.81
N ALA A 36 7.05 -1.76 -5.36
CA ALA A 36 5.65 -1.57 -4.97
C ALA A 36 5.42 -1.82 -3.48
N PHE A 37 5.89 -2.96 -2.93
CA PHE A 37 5.75 -3.26 -1.51
C PHE A 37 6.54 -2.32 -0.62
N HIS A 38 7.76 -1.96 -1.04
CA HIS A 38 8.61 -1.01 -0.32
C HIS A 38 7.95 0.37 -0.24
N LEU A 39 7.39 0.86 -1.35
CA LEU A 39 6.69 2.13 -1.39
C LEU A 39 5.44 2.11 -0.51
N LEU A 40 4.59 1.07 -0.61
CA LEU A 40 3.40 0.91 0.24
C LEU A 40 3.74 0.90 1.73
N ALA A 41 4.80 0.18 2.10
CA ALA A 41 5.25 0.05 3.48
C ALA A 41 5.74 1.37 4.09
N LEU A 42 6.36 2.23 3.28
CA LEU A 42 6.92 3.51 3.74
C LEU A 42 5.92 4.67 3.67
N SER A 43 5.09 4.73 2.63
CA SER A 43 4.16 5.85 2.43
C SER A 43 2.77 5.63 3.02
N GLY A 44 2.41 4.38 3.35
CA GLY A 44 1.06 4.05 3.81
C GLY A 44 0.00 4.12 2.72
N LEU A 45 0.41 4.17 1.44
CA LEU A 45 -0.49 4.15 0.30
C LEU A 45 -1.38 2.90 0.31
N CYS A 46 -2.61 3.06 -0.18
CA CYS A 46 -3.44 1.93 -0.55
C CYS A 46 -2.99 1.39 -1.92
N LYS A 47 -3.18 0.08 -2.16
CA LYS A 47 -2.82 -0.58 -3.43
C LYS A 47 -3.40 0.12 -4.67
N GLY A 48 -4.62 0.64 -4.57
CA GLY A 48 -5.28 1.32 -5.69
C GLY A 48 -4.71 2.70 -5.98
N GLU A 49 -4.19 3.37 -4.97
CA GLU A 49 -3.53 4.67 -5.12
C GLU A 49 -2.17 4.48 -5.79
N LEU A 50 -1.39 3.51 -5.33
CA LEU A 50 -0.15 3.10 -5.97
C LEU A 50 -0.36 2.80 -7.46
N PHE A 51 -1.42 2.04 -7.78
CA PHE A 51 -1.72 1.63 -9.14
C PHE A 51 -2.15 2.79 -10.06
N ALA A 52 -2.63 3.90 -9.48
CA ALA A 52 -3.09 5.06 -10.24
C ALA A 52 -2.05 6.18 -10.33
N LEU A 53 -0.86 6.01 -9.75
CA LEU A 53 0.22 6.99 -9.86
C LEU A 53 0.68 7.15 -11.32
N THR A 54 0.95 8.39 -11.69
CA THR A 54 1.51 8.78 -12.98
C THR A 54 2.78 9.60 -12.76
N TRP A 55 3.59 9.76 -13.80
CA TRP A 55 4.82 10.56 -13.73
C TRP A 55 4.58 12.02 -13.31
N ALA A 56 3.41 12.58 -13.61
CA ALA A 56 3.04 13.94 -13.19
C ALA A 56 2.77 14.07 -11.68
N ASP A 57 2.61 12.95 -10.97
CA ASP A 57 2.34 12.93 -9.54
C ASP A 57 3.62 12.83 -8.69
N VAL A 58 4.78 12.63 -9.32
CA VAL A 58 6.08 12.45 -8.64
C VAL A 58 6.93 13.71 -8.81
N ASP A 59 7.34 14.29 -7.69
CA ASP A 59 8.30 15.39 -7.64
C ASP A 59 9.56 14.91 -6.91
N PHE A 60 10.62 14.63 -7.66
CA PHE A 60 11.87 14.12 -7.11
C PHE A 60 12.70 15.20 -6.41
N ASP A 61 12.56 16.46 -6.82
CA ASP A 61 13.32 17.58 -6.24
C ASP A 61 12.78 17.93 -4.86
N ALA A 62 11.44 17.95 -4.73
CA ALA A 62 10.78 18.19 -3.45
C ALA A 62 10.59 16.92 -2.60
N ALA A 63 10.90 15.74 -3.15
CA ALA A 63 10.59 14.43 -2.56
C ALA A 63 9.10 14.27 -2.19
N ILE A 64 8.21 14.76 -3.06
CA ILE A 64 6.75 14.74 -2.85
C ILE A 64 6.10 13.73 -3.80
N LEU A 65 5.19 12.94 -3.24
CA LEU A 65 4.30 12.07 -4.00
C LEU A 65 2.85 12.56 -3.85
N LYS A 66 2.25 13.04 -4.95
CA LYS A 66 0.88 13.56 -4.96
C LYS A 66 -0.13 12.44 -5.14
N VAL A 67 -0.88 12.13 -4.09
CA VAL A 67 -1.90 11.09 -4.11
C VAL A 67 -3.28 11.75 -4.21
N ASN A 68 -3.89 11.68 -5.40
CA ASN A 68 -5.19 12.34 -5.67
C ASN A 68 -6.23 11.41 -6.31
N LYS A 69 -5.82 10.19 -6.67
CA LYS A 69 -6.62 9.22 -7.41
C LYS A 69 -6.30 7.81 -6.97
N ALA A 70 -7.28 6.93 -7.09
CA ALA A 70 -7.14 5.51 -6.84
C ALA A 70 -7.80 4.74 -7.99
N GLY A 71 -7.12 3.71 -8.46
CA GLY A 71 -7.51 2.88 -9.59
C GLY A 71 -7.74 1.45 -9.17
N GLY A 72 -8.59 0.76 -9.92
CA GLY A 72 -8.78 -0.67 -9.76
C GLY A 72 -9.64 -1.23 -10.87
N TYR A 73 -9.61 -2.56 -11.01
CA TYR A 73 -10.47 -3.26 -11.95
C TYR A 73 -11.86 -3.44 -11.36
N SER A 74 -12.88 -3.16 -12.17
CA SER A 74 -14.26 -3.56 -11.88
C SER A 74 -14.47 -5.04 -12.20
N LYS A 75 -15.61 -5.60 -11.78
CA LYS A 75 -16.03 -6.97 -12.12
C LYS A 75 -16.07 -7.25 -13.63
N HIS A 76 -16.17 -6.20 -14.45
CA HIS A 76 -16.20 -6.25 -15.91
C HIS A 76 -14.84 -5.94 -16.57
N GLU A 77 -13.72 -6.12 -15.84
CA GLU A 77 -12.33 -5.88 -16.32
C GLU A 77 -12.02 -4.44 -16.77
N THR A 78 -12.99 -3.54 -16.70
CA THR A 78 -12.77 -2.12 -16.97
C THR A 78 -11.95 -1.50 -15.83
N PHE A 79 -10.85 -0.84 -16.19
CA PHE A 79 -10.08 -0.05 -15.25
C PHE A 79 -10.84 1.22 -14.90
N ILE A 80 -11.16 1.40 -13.61
CA ILE A 80 -11.88 2.58 -13.12
C ILE A 80 -10.90 3.42 -12.31
N LEU A 81 -10.69 4.66 -12.77
CA LEU A 81 -10.08 5.71 -11.98
C LEU A 81 -11.15 6.40 -11.15
N ARG A 82 -10.89 6.53 -9.85
CA ARG A 82 -11.71 7.30 -8.93
C ARG A 82 -10.87 8.41 -8.36
N THR A 83 -11.40 9.62 -8.36
CA THR A 83 -10.85 10.69 -7.52
C THR A 83 -11.03 10.28 -6.06
N GLN A 84 -10.03 10.54 -5.24
CA GLN A 84 -10.16 10.29 -3.80
C GLN A 84 -11.36 11.09 -3.27
N ARG A 85 -12.33 10.39 -2.69
CA ARG A 85 -13.59 11.03 -2.28
C ARG A 85 -13.51 11.87 -1.01
N CYS A 86 -12.42 11.81 -0.23
CA CYS A 86 -12.11 12.76 0.84
C CYS A 86 -10.82 12.35 1.56
N GLN A 87 -10.05 13.35 1.98
CA GLN A 87 -9.08 13.29 3.07
C GLN A 87 -9.73 12.74 4.35
N ASN A 88 -8.94 12.17 5.25
CA ASN A 88 -9.31 11.68 6.60
C ASN A 88 -9.91 10.26 6.68
N ARG A 89 -9.04 9.25 6.66
CA ARG A 89 -9.10 8.26 7.74
C ARG A 89 -8.15 8.73 8.83
N ALA A 90 -8.62 9.71 9.60
CA ALA A 90 -8.01 10.03 10.88
C ALA A 90 -7.91 8.73 11.70
N LEU A 91 -6.77 8.54 12.35
CA LEU A 91 -6.61 7.63 13.47
C LEU A 91 -7.64 7.94 14.56
#